data_AF-A0A2G4F2Z9-F1
#
_entry.id   AF-A0A2G4F2Z9-F1
#
_cell.length_a   1.000
_cell.length_b   1.000
_cell.length_c   1.000
_cell.angle_alpha   90.00
_cell.angle_beta   90.00
_cell.angle_gamma   90.00
#
_symmetry.space_group_name_H-M   'P 1'
#
loop_
_entity.id
_entity.type
_entity.pdbx_description
1 polymer ?
#
loop_
_entity_poly.entity_id
_entity_poly.type
_entity_poly.pdbx_seq_one_letter_code
_entity_poly.pdbx_strand_id
1 'polypeptide(L)'
;MFHHNLKFKKISLLTTASIGLLVSLATISLAGGPPPQGKPVSRPATTPPANGKPVSAPTPAMPQDAPPRFPFPGARVTPVDGMVTIKLVNTTNAVINYQVVGMSQSRTLGEQSEISLKNLKTPITLTYQRPDGGLLLVRTQATATAGMLQISFGATTDLGADTKSLEVQEDGKVFLN
;
A
#
# COMPACT_ATOMS: atom_id res chain seq x y z
N MET A 1 25.42 -0.52 -54.46
CA MET A 1 23.95 -0.58 -54.52
C MET A 1 23.53 -2.02 -54.29
N PHE A 2 23.29 -2.41 -53.04
CA PHE A 2 22.84 -3.77 -52.67
C PHE A 2 21.87 -3.67 -51.50
N HIS A 3 20.67 -4.24 -51.66
CA HIS A 3 19.66 -4.36 -50.62
C HIS A 3 19.81 -5.70 -49.90
N HIS A 4 19.57 -5.73 -48.58
CA HIS A 4 19.04 -6.94 -47.95
C HIS A 4 17.88 -6.61 -47.01
N ASN A 5 16.69 -7.08 -47.39
CA ASN A 5 15.52 -7.14 -46.53
C ASN A 5 15.63 -8.39 -45.64
N LEU A 6 15.33 -8.28 -44.34
CA LEU A 6 14.89 -9.43 -43.55
C LEU A 6 13.50 -9.16 -42.96
N LYS A 7 12.50 -9.89 -43.45
CA LYS A 7 11.17 -10.01 -42.84
C LYS A 7 10.98 -11.44 -42.38
N PHE A 8 10.81 -11.69 -41.08
CA PHE A 8 10.40 -12.99 -40.57
C PHE A 8 9.20 -12.91 -39.63
N LYS A 9 8.03 -12.98 -40.29
CA LYS A 9 6.85 -13.82 -40.01
C LYS A 9 6.43 -14.05 -38.53
N LYS A 10 5.22 -13.58 -38.21
CA LYS A 10 4.42 -14.01 -37.04
C LYS A 10 4.09 -15.51 -37.10
N ILE A 11 4.00 -16.16 -35.94
CA ILE A 11 3.29 -17.43 -35.75
C ILE A 11 2.30 -17.23 -34.59
N SER A 12 1.09 -17.73 -34.75
CA SER A 12 0.01 -17.71 -33.77
C SER A 12 -0.39 -19.14 -33.45
N LEU A 13 -0.76 -19.43 -32.20
CA LEU A 13 -1.45 -20.66 -31.80
C LEU A 13 -2.48 -20.33 -30.70
N LEU A 14 -3.68 -20.84 -30.89
CA LEU A 14 -4.85 -20.72 -30.00
C LEU A 14 -4.97 -21.95 -29.07
N THR A 15 -6.04 -21.95 -28.24
CA THR A 15 -6.49 -22.98 -27.28
C THR A 15 -5.75 -22.92 -25.92
N THR A 16 -6.41 -23.10 -24.77
CA THR A 16 -7.61 -23.91 -24.45
C THR A 16 -8.48 -23.24 -23.36
N ALA A 17 -9.77 -23.63 -23.26
CA ALA A 17 -10.72 -23.15 -22.24
C ALA A 17 -11.01 -24.17 -21.13
N SER A 18 -11.25 -23.71 -19.89
CA SER A 18 -12.01 -24.33 -18.77
C SER A 18 -11.92 -23.35 -17.57
N ILE A 19 -12.98 -22.68 -17.11
CA ILE A 19 -14.10 -23.18 -16.26
C ILE A 19 -13.61 -23.85 -14.96
N GLY A 20 -13.92 -23.24 -13.82
CA GLY A 20 -13.55 -23.76 -12.49
C GLY A 20 -13.78 -22.80 -11.32
N LEU A 21 -14.97 -22.20 -11.20
CA LEU A 21 -15.33 -21.39 -10.02
C LEU A 21 -15.87 -22.32 -8.92
N LEU A 22 -15.17 -22.42 -7.78
CA LEU A 22 -15.66 -23.06 -6.56
C LEU A 22 -15.58 -22.08 -5.39
N VAL A 23 -16.74 -21.63 -4.93
CA VAL A 23 -16.89 -20.80 -3.74
C VAL A 23 -17.40 -21.68 -2.60
N SER A 24 -16.57 -21.88 -1.58
CA SER A 24 -16.95 -22.62 -0.37
C SER A 24 -17.42 -21.67 0.72
N LEU A 25 -18.74 -21.62 0.97
CA LEU A 25 -19.31 -20.95 2.15
C LEU A 25 -19.22 -21.89 3.36
N ALA A 26 -18.51 -21.47 4.40
CA ALA A 26 -18.55 -22.12 5.71
C ALA A 26 -19.58 -21.42 6.61
N THR A 27 -20.66 -22.12 6.96
CA THR A 27 -21.66 -21.66 7.92
C THR A 27 -21.22 -22.01 9.35
N ILE A 28 -21.16 -21.00 10.23
CA ILE A 28 -20.90 -21.22 11.66
C ILE A 28 -22.22 -21.08 12.42
N SER A 29 -22.88 -22.20 12.71
CA SER A 29 -24.01 -22.24 13.63
C SER A 29 -23.52 -22.09 15.07
N LEU A 30 -23.88 -21.00 15.75
CA LEU A 30 -23.67 -20.86 17.19
C LEU A 30 -25.03 -20.86 17.91
N ALA A 31 -25.51 -22.06 18.25
CA ALA A 31 -26.72 -22.25 19.04
C ALA A 31 -26.45 -22.02 20.54
N GLY A 32 -26.51 -20.76 20.97
CA GLY A 32 -26.48 -20.38 22.39
C GLY A 32 -27.88 -20.29 22.98
N GLY A 33 -28.34 -21.33 23.68
CA GLY A 33 -29.63 -21.31 24.39
C GLY A 33 -29.59 -20.41 25.65
N PRO A 34 -30.72 -19.82 26.06
CA PRO A 34 -30.78 -18.98 27.26
C PRO A 34 -30.80 -19.81 28.56
N PRO A 35 -30.05 -19.44 29.61
CA PRO A 35 -30.19 -20.05 30.92
C PRO A 35 -31.48 -19.57 31.64
N PRO A 36 -32.15 -20.43 32.44
CA PRO A 36 -33.46 -20.14 33.01
C PRO A 36 -33.44 -19.13 34.17
N GLN A 37 -34.52 -18.35 34.29
CA GLN A 37 -34.76 -17.45 35.42
C GLN A 37 -35.17 -18.20 36.69
N GLY A 38 -34.57 -17.83 37.83
CA GLY A 38 -34.97 -18.31 39.16
C GLY A 38 -34.88 -17.21 40.22
N LYS A 39 -36.03 -16.85 40.81
CA LYS A 39 -36.27 -15.95 41.96
C LYS A 39 -37.67 -16.32 42.55
N PRO A 40 -38.11 -15.87 43.75
CA PRO A 40 -37.39 -15.24 44.89
C PRO A 40 -37.72 -15.86 46.28
N VAL A 41 -36.83 -15.73 47.28
CA VAL A 41 -37.13 -15.91 48.74
C VAL A 41 -36.30 -14.90 49.56
N SER A 42 -36.72 -14.52 50.79
CA SER A 42 -36.20 -13.32 51.48
C SER A 42 -36.11 -13.35 53.03
N ARG A 43 -35.02 -12.75 53.57
CA ARG A 43 -34.95 -11.88 54.79
C ARG A 43 -35.07 -12.61 56.18
N PRO A 44 -34.63 -12.09 57.38
CA PRO A 44 -33.99 -10.79 57.77
C PRO A 44 -32.67 -10.76 58.63
N ALA A 45 -31.90 -9.67 58.42
CA ALA A 45 -31.32 -8.68 59.38
C ALA A 45 -30.48 -9.04 60.65
N THR A 46 -29.27 -8.45 60.72
CA THR A 46 -28.80 -7.59 61.84
C THR A 46 -27.64 -6.68 61.37
N THR A 47 -27.35 -5.57 62.06
CA THR A 47 -26.59 -4.39 61.52
C THR A 47 -25.35 -4.01 62.41
N PRO A 48 -24.59 -2.90 62.18
CA PRO A 48 -23.18 -2.89 61.74
C PRO A 48 -22.17 -2.41 62.83
N PRO A 49 -20.86 -2.13 62.54
CA PRO A 49 -20.47 -0.81 62.00
C PRO A 49 -19.24 -0.72 61.05
N ALA A 50 -19.24 0.35 60.24
CA ALA A 50 -18.10 1.14 59.71
C ALA A 50 -16.75 0.48 59.30
N ASN A 51 -16.44 0.49 57.99
CA ASN A 51 -15.55 1.51 57.41
C ASN A 51 -15.72 1.57 55.86
N GLY A 52 -15.64 2.75 55.26
CA GLY A 52 -15.97 2.96 53.84
C GLY A 52 -14.83 2.61 52.87
N LYS A 53 -15.14 1.85 51.81
CA LYS A 53 -14.29 1.70 50.62
C LYS A 53 -15.17 1.86 49.37
N PRO A 54 -14.81 2.69 48.37
CA PRO A 54 -15.70 2.95 47.24
C PRO A 54 -15.93 1.70 46.38
N VAL A 55 -17.19 1.48 45.99
CA VAL A 55 -17.58 0.44 45.03
C VAL A 55 -17.14 0.85 43.63
N SER A 56 -16.46 -0.05 42.91
CA SER A 56 -16.12 0.16 41.50
C SER A 56 -17.38 0.31 40.64
N ALA A 57 -17.54 1.48 40.00
CA ALA A 57 -18.51 1.65 38.94
C ALA A 57 -17.98 1.03 37.63
N PRO A 58 -18.80 0.28 36.86
CA PRO A 58 -18.40 -0.18 35.53
C PRO A 58 -18.48 0.96 34.53
N THR A 59 -17.35 1.38 33.98
CA THR A 59 -17.30 2.34 32.87
C THR A 59 -17.93 1.74 31.62
N PRO A 60 -18.78 2.46 30.86
CA PRO A 60 -19.35 1.94 29.62
C PRO A 60 -18.27 1.62 28.59
N ALA A 61 -18.40 0.46 27.92
CA ALA A 61 -17.61 0.16 26.73
C ALA A 61 -18.07 1.05 25.57
N MET A 62 -17.25 2.04 25.21
CA MET A 62 -17.51 2.91 24.06
C MET A 62 -17.09 2.18 22.77
N PRO A 63 -17.87 2.27 21.67
CA PRO A 63 -17.52 1.60 20.41
C PRO A 63 -16.16 2.07 19.88
N GLN A 64 -15.29 1.11 19.54
CA GLN A 64 -13.97 1.37 18.98
C GLN A 64 -14.07 1.65 17.48
N ASP A 65 -14.71 2.76 17.11
CA ASP A 65 -14.79 3.24 15.74
C ASP A 65 -13.66 4.26 15.49
N ALA A 66 -12.46 3.73 15.26
CA ALA A 66 -11.31 4.54 14.89
C ALA A 66 -11.46 4.97 13.42
N PRO A 67 -11.49 6.28 13.10
CA PRO A 67 -11.71 6.73 11.72
C PRO A 67 -10.62 6.21 10.79
N PRO A 68 -10.92 6.04 9.48
CA PRO A 68 -9.95 5.61 8.49
C PRO A 68 -8.67 6.44 8.58
N ARG A 69 -7.56 5.79 8.91
CA ARG A 69 -6.24 6.43 8.87
C ARG A 69 -5.85 6.57 7.40
N PHE A 70 -6.13 7.74 6.84
CA PHE A 70 -5.55 8.15 5.56
C PHE A 70 -4.02 7.91 5.61
N PRO A 71 -3.41 7.38 4.55
CA PRO A 71 -1.98 7.14 4.55
C PRO A 71 -1.25 8.46 4.80
N PHE A 72 -0.30 8.45 5.74
CA PHE A 72 0.61 9.59 5.90
C PHE A 72 1.54 9.66 4.68
N PRO A 73 1.89 10.86 4.19
CA PRO A 73 2.80 11.00 3.06
C PRO A 73 4.17 10.42 3.41
N GLY A 74 4.69 9.53 2.56
CA GLY A 74 5.99 8.87 2.75
C GLY A 74 7.18 9.81 2.61
N ALA A 75 6.98 10.96 1.94
CA ALA A 75 7.91 12.09 1.93
C ALA A 75 7.17 13.40 1.58
N ARG A 76 7.89 14.52 1.66
CA ARG A 76 7.47 15.78 1.06
C ARG A 76 8.64 16.41 0.31
N VAL A 77 8.48 16.68 -0.98
CA VAL A 77 9.40 17.49 -1.78
C VAL A 77 8.83 18.90 -1.90
N THR A 78 9.67 19.92 -2.03
CA THR A 78 9.21 21.28 -2.39
C THR A 78 9.42 21.47 -3.89
N PRO A 79 8.36 21.53 -4.72
CA PRO A 79 8.51 21.80 -6.14
C PRO A 79 9.14 23.19 -6.38
N VAL A 80 9.98 23.30 -7.40
CA VAL A 80 10.56 24.59 -7.85
C VAL A 80 9.86 24.95 -9.14
N ASP A 81 9.16 26.10 -9.18
CA ASP A 81 8.31 26.52 -10.31
C ASP A 81 7.27 25.46 -10.72
N GLY A 82 6.74 24.70 -9.75
CA GLY A 82 5.83 23.58 -9.98
C GLY A 82 6.47 22.33 -10.60
N MET A 83 7.81 22.29 -10.68
CA MET A 83 8.59 21.19 -11.23
C MET A 83 9.31 20.41 -10.13
N VAL A 84 9.49 19.11 -10.37
CA VAL A 84 10.28 18.18 -9.55
C VAL A 84 11.27 17.44 -10.45
N THR A 85 12.46 17.18 -9.90
CA THR A 85 13.41 16.21 -10.42
C THR A 85 13.35 14.96 -9.55
N ILE A 86 13.11 13.81 -10.17
CA ILE A 86 13.04 12.51 -9.48
C ILE A 86 14.30 11.70 -9.81
N LYS A 87 15.12 11.40 -8.79
CA LYS A 87 16.21 10.43 -8.89
C LYS A 87 15.68 9.04 -8.56
N LEU A 88 15.63 8.15 -9.54
CA LEU A 88 15.32 6.74 -9.34
C LEU A 88 16.60 5.96 -9.07
N VAL A 89 16.59 5.10 -8.05
CA VAL A 89 17.71 4.21 -7.68
C VAL A 89 17.19 2.79 -7.54
N ASN A 90 17.60 1.88 -8.41
CA ASN A 90 17.31 0.46 -8.30
C ASN A 90 18.48 -0.23 -7.59
N THR A 91 18.25 -0.73 -6.37
CA THR A 91 19.25 -1.53 -5.63
C THR A 91 19.00 -3.03 -5.74
N THR A 92 18.11 -3.46 -6.64
CA THR A 92 17.79 -4.87 -6.87
C THR A 92 18.63 -5.47 -8.00
N ASN A 93 18.74 -6.80 -8.00
CA ASN A 93 19.36 -7.60 -9.06
C ASN A 93 18.32 -7.99 -10.12
N ALA A 94 17.37 -7.10 -10.40
CA ALA A 94 16.32 -7.27 -11.40
C ALA A 94 15.99 -5.91 -12.02
N VAL A 95 15.62 -5.90 -13.30
CA VAL A 95 15.21 -4.65 -13.96
C VAL A 95 13.84 -4.18 -13.47
N ILE A 96 13.59 -2.87 -13.49
CA ILE A 96 12.30 -2.28 -13.13
C ILE A 96 11.73 -1.55 -14.34
N ASN A 97 10.55 -1.94 -14.79
CA ASN A 97 9.79 -1.15 -15.76
C ASN A 97 9.07 -0.02 -15.01
N TYR A 98 9.20 1.21 -15.49
CA TYR A 98 8.61 2.40 -14.89
C TYR A 98 8.03 3.34 -15.93
N GLN A 99 7.04 4.16 -15.55
CA GLN A 99 6.43 5.17 -16.40
C GLN A 99 5.96 6.37 -15.58
N VAL A 100 6.21 7.59 -16.07
CA VAL A 100 5.50 8.79 -15.59
C VAL A 100 4.24 8.93 -16.43
N VAL A 101 3.08 8.68 -15.83
CA VAL A 101 1.78 8.66 -16.53
C VAL A 101 1.51 10.02 -17.18
N GLY A 102 1.09 10.00 -18.45
CA GLY A 102 0.82 11.21 -19.23
C GLY A 102 2.04 12.01 -19.69
N MET A 103 3.25 11.76 -19.16
CA MET A 103 4.48 12.51 -19.50
C MET A 103 5.55 11.69 -20.21
N SER A 104 5.60 10.38 -19.97
CA SER A 104 6.55 9.47 -20.62
C SER A 104 5.89 8.21 -21.15
N GLN A 105 6.52 7.57 -22.12
CA GLN A 105 6.32 6.15 -22.38
C GLN A 105 6.93 5.31 -21.24
N SER A 106 6.55 4.03 -21.16
CA SER A 106 7.22 3.07 -20.27
C SER A 106 8.70 2.93 -20.65
N ARG A 107 9.55 2.84 -19.64
CA ARG A 107 11.01 2.68 -19.74
C ARG A 107 11.47 1.59 -18.78
N THR A 108 12.71 1.13 -18.96
CA THR A 108 13.34 0.16 -18.07
C THR A 108 14.49 0.83 -17.32
N LEU A 109 14.54 0.65 -16.01
CA LEU A 109 15.66 0.97 -15.13
C LEU A 109 16.47 -0.31 -14.94
N GLY A 110 17.76 -0.25 -15.24
CA GLY A 110 18.66 -1.40 -15.14
C GLY A 110 18.82 -1.91 -13.71
N GLU A 111 19.32 -3.12 -13.57
CA GLU A 111 19.76 -3.70 -12.29
C GLU A 111 20.84 -2.80 -11.66
N GLN A 112 20.83 -2.67 -10.33
CA GLN A 112 21.87 -1.94 -9.57
C GLN A 112 22.23 -0.55 -10.14
N SER A 113 21.25 0.19 -10.67
CA SER A 113 21.46 1.41 -11.46
C SER A 113 20.62 2.60 -10.99
N GLU A 114 20.98 3.81 -11.44
CA GLU A 114 20.25 5.03 -11.14
C GLU A 114 20.05 5.93 -12.37
N ILE A 115 18.97 6.73 -12.36
CA ILE A 115 18.66 7.72 -13.39
C ILE A 115 17.94 8.93 -12.77
N SER A 116 18.15 10.11 -13.34
CA SER A 116 17.42 11.33 -12.96
C SER A 116 16.40 11.72 -14.04
N LEU A 117 15.12 11.73 -13.67
CA LEU A 117 14.02 12.27 -14.45
C LEU A 117 13.86 13.75 -14.09
N LYS A 118 14.18 14.66 -15.01
CA LYS A 118 14.20 16.11 -14.78
C LYS A 118 12.92 16.77 -15.33
N ASN A 119 12.60 17.95 -14.80
CA ASN A 119 11.54 18.84 -15.29
C ASN A 119 10.15 18.18 -15.34
N LEU A 120 9.82 17.36 -14.33
CA LEU A 120 8.50 16.76 -14.19
C LEU A 120 7.55 17.75 -13.53
N LYS A 121 6.49 18.17 -14.22
CA LYS A 121 5.48 19.09 -13.68
C LYS A 121 4.57 18.37 -12.69
N THR A 122 4.27 18.96 -11.54
CA THR A 122 3.26 18.42 -10.61
C THR A 122 1.83 18.67 -11.08
N PRO A 123 0.86 17.77 -10.77
CA PRO A 123 1.03 16.50 -10.06
C PRO A 123 1.66 15.40 -10.93
N ILE A 124 2.34 14.44 -10.29
CA ILE A 124 3.09 13.36 -10.95
C ILE A 124 2.55 12.01 -10.47
N THR A 125 2.21 11.11 -11.39
CA THR A 125 1.99 9.69 -11.09
C THR A 125 3.09 8.87 -11.74
N LEU A 126 3.91 8.19 -10.93
CA LEU A 126 4.95 7.27 -11.36
C LEU A 126 4.49 5.83 -11.08
N THR A 127 4.32 5.01 -12.10
CA THR A 127 4.10 3.56 -11.94
C THR A 127 5.40 2.80 -12.09
N TYR A 128 5.55 1.67 -11.39
CA TYR A 128 6.75 0.84 -11.44
C TYR A 128 6.45 -0.63 -11.08
N GLN A 129 7.15 -1.56 -11.74
CA GLN A 129 7.05 -2.99 -11.45
C GLN A 129 8.30 -3.74 -11.94
N ARG A 130 8.66 -4.84 -11.28
CA ARG A 130 9.62 -5.80 -11.85
C ARG A 130 8.91 -6.69 -12.87
N PRO A 131 9.46 -6.92 -14.07
CA PRO A 131 8.85 -7.82 -15.07
C PRO A 131 8.78 -9.28 -14.64
N ASP A 132 9.60 -9.70 -13.68
CA ASP A 132 9.62 -11.05 -13.10
C ASP A 132 8.55 -11.28 -12.01
N GLY A 133 7.72 -10.27 -11.72
CA GLY A 133 6.69 -10.33 -10.68
C GLY A 133 7.21 -10.17 -9.25
N GLY A 134 8.51 -9.95 -9.06
CA GLY A 134 9.10 -9.75 -7.74
C GLY A 134 8.62 -8.46 -7.05
N LEU A 135 8.54 -8.51 -5.73
CA LEU A 135 8.06 -7.41 -4.89
C LEU A 135 9.14 -6.33 -4.70
N LEU A 136 8.69 -5.09 -4.46
CA LEU A 136 9.52 -3.91 -4.32
C LEU A 136 9.22 -3.17 -3.01
N LEU A 137 10.22 -3.06 -2.13
CA LEU A 137 10.20 -2.09 -1.03
C LEU A 137 10.63 -0.73 -1.59
N VAL A 138 9.73 0.24 -1.55
CA VAL A 138 9.98 1.60 -2.04
C VAL A 138 10.25 2.55 -0.89
N ARG A 139 11.31 3.35 -1.02
CA ARG A 139 11.67 4.39 -0.06
C ARG A 139 11.76 5.75 -0.75
N THR A 140 11.03 6.72 -0.22
CA THR A 140 11.00 8.10 -0.70
C THR A 140 11.78 8.99 0.25
N GLN A 141 12.73 9.76 -0.29
CA GLN A 141 13.51 10.70 0.52
C GLN A 141 13.61 12.04 -0.21
N ALA A 142 13.18 13.11 0.47
CA ALA A 142 13.53 14.46 0.06
C ALA A 142 15.05 14.64 0.23
N THR A 143 15.67 15.37 -0.71
CA THR A 143 17.11 15.63 -0.65
C THR A 143 17.38 17.07 -0.18
N ALA A 144 18.63 17.41 0.12
CA ALA A 144 19.01 18.78 0.47
C ALA A 144 18.83 19.78 -0.70
N THR A 145 18.65 19.29 -1.94
CA THR A 145 18.39 20.12 -3.12
C THR A 145 16.89 20.33 -3.28
N ALA A 146 16.46 21.59 -3.28
CA ALA A 146 15.07 21.96 -3.56
C ALA A 146 14.60 21.37 -4.91
N GLY A 147 13.34 20.94 -5.00
CA GLY A 147 12.78 20.27 -6.17
C GLY A 147 13.30 18.84 -6.41
N MET A 148 14.23 18.29 -5.63
CA MET A 148 14.78 16.95 -5.86
C MET A 148 14.29 15.90 -4.85
N LEU A 149 13.54 14.92 -5.35
CA LEU A 149 13.07 13.73 -4.65
C LEU A 149 13.90 12.52 -5.11
N GLN A 150 14.41 11.71 -4.18
CA GLN A 150 14.95 10.40 -4.51
C GLN A 150 13.94 9.31 -4.15
N ILE A 151 13.81 8.33 -5.04
CA ILE A 151 13.01 7.12 -4.87
C ILE A 151 13.96 5.92 -5.03
N SER A 152 14.06 5.10 -3.99
CA SER A 152 14.91 3.91 -3.97
C SER A 152 14.07 2.64 -3.93
N PHE A 153 14.37 1.72 -4.85
CA PHE A 153 13.71 0.43 -4.99
C PHE A 153 14.61 -0.69 -4.46
N GLY A 154 14.21 -1.31 -3.36
CA GLY A 154 14.80 -2.52 -2.82
C GLY A 154 13.93 -3.75 -3.11
N ALA A 155 14.50 -4.94 -3.07
CA ALA A 155 13.72 -6.18 -3.13
C ALA A 155 13.10 -6.45 -1.75
N THR A 156 11.90 -7.04 -1.72
CA THR A 156 11.24 -7.50 -0.49
C THR A 156 10.56 -8.85 -0.70
N THR A 157 10.21 -9.50 0.40
CA THR A 157 9.30 -10.66 0.45
C THR A 157 7.99 -10.33 1.18
N ASP A 158 7.85 -9.10 1.69
CA ASP A 158 6.65 -8.61 2.36
C ASP A 158 5.67 -8.00 1.34
N LEU A 159 4.50 -8.64 1.20
CA LEU A 159 3.39 -8.18 0.34
C LEU A 159 2.75 -6.88 0.87
N GLY A 160 2.82 -6.60 2.17
CA GLY A 160 2.27 -5.38 2.77
C GLY A 160 3.15 -4.14 2.59
N ALA A 161 4.43 -4.34 2.25
CA ALA A 161 5.38 -3.27 1.94
C ALA A 161 5.57 -3.05 0.42
N ASP A 162 4.95 -3.89 -0.41
CA ASP A 162 5.01 -3.84 -1.86
C ASP A 162 4.01 -2.81 -2.41
N THR A 163 4.48 -1.91 -3.26
CA THR A 163 3.68 -0.86 -3.90
C THR A 163 3.96 -0.87 -5.40
N LYS A 164 3.06 -0.29 -6.22
CA LYS A 164 3.18 -0.29 -7.69
C LYS A 164 3.18 1.11 -8.30
N SER A 165 2.92 2.11 -7.47
CA SER A 165 2.81 3.50 -7.89
C SER A 165 3.20 4.47 -6.79
N LEU A 166 3.56 5.67 -7.22
CA LEU A 166 3.83 6.81 -6.37
C LEU A 166 3.15 8.05 -6.96
N GLU A 167 2.53 8.84 -6.09
CA GLU A 167 1.94 10.13 -6.45
C GLU A 167 2.74 11.26 -5.78
N VAL A 168 3.08 12.30 -6.54
CA VAL A 168 3.53 13.60 -6.02
C VAL A 168 2.44 14.62 -6.29
N GLN A 169 1.81 15.14 -5.24
CA GLN A 169 0.75 16.15 -5.34
C GLN A 169 1.32 17.54 -5.65
N GLU A 170 0.45 18.47 -6.05
CA GLU A 170 0.82 19.87 -6.33
C GLU A 170 1.48 20.57 -5.14
N ASP A 171 1.10 20.21 -3.90
CA ASP A 171 1.69 20.74 -2.66
C ASP A 171 2.98 20.02 -2.22
N GLY A 172 3.46 19.10 -3.05
CA GLY A 172 4.69 18.35 -2.88
C GLY A 172 4.62 17.15 -1.94
N LYS A 173 3.46 16.80 -1.38
CA LYS A 173 3.29 15.54 -0.63
C LYS A 173 3.49 14.34 -1.55
N VAL A 174 4.13 13.30 -1.02
CA VAL A 174 4.44 12.06 -1.74
C VAL A 174 3.71 10.88 -1.10
N PHE A 175 2.94 10.14 -1.87
CA PHE A 175 2.19 8.96 -1.44
C PHE A 175 2.63 7.72 -2.24
N LEU A 176 2.62 6.56 -1.60
CA LEU A 176 2.90 5.26 -2.21
C LEU A 176 1.59 4.46 -2.27
N ASN A 177 1.27 3.85 -3.41
CA ASN A 177 0.06 3.03 -3.62
C ASN A 177 0.35 1.77 -4.44
#